data_AF-A0A430RYK1-F1
#
_entry.id   AF-A0A430RYK1-F1
#
_cell.length_a   1.000
_cell.length_b   1.000
_cell.length_c   1.000
_cell.angle_alpha   90.00
_cell.angle_beta   90.00
_cell.angle_gamma   90.00
#
_symmetry.space_group_name_H-M   'P 1'
#
loop_
_entity.id
_entity.type
_entity.pdbx_description
1 polymer ?
#
loop_
_entity_poly.entity_id
_entity_poly.type
_entity_poly.pdbx_seq_one_letter_code
_entity_poly.pdbx_strand_id
1 'polypeptide(L)' 'MVESFFARFKWEGRDQFLEAKSLEELRGVVEERLRYYHGHGRSPYLGGRLHSGLGYRTPKEVMDEVLLHQNLV' A
#
# COMPACT_ATOMS: atom_id res chain seq x y z
N MET A 1 0.26 -13.19 6.10
CA MET A 1 0.83 -12.62 4.86
C MET A 1 0.44 -11.15 4.68
N VAL A 2 -0.84 -10.84 4.48
CA VAL A 2 -1.33 -9.45 4.31
C VAL A 2 -1.26 -8.65 5.63
N GLU A 3 -1.50 -9.30 6.78
CA GLU A 3 -1.38 -8.65 8.10
C GLU A 3 0.00 -8.09 8.37
N SER A 4 1.07 -8.78 7.92
CA SER A 4 2.44 -8.33 8.06
C SER A 4 2.72 -7.05 7.25
N PHE A 5 2.11 -6.93 6.06
CA PHE A 5 2.13 -5.69 5.29
C PHE A 5 1.42 -4.56 6.05
N PHE A 6 0.20 -4.80 6.55
CA PHE A 6 -0.54 -3.77 7.30
C PHE A 6 0.16 -3.36 8.59
N ALA A 7 0.84 -4.28 9.27
CA ALA A 7 1.65 -3.97 10.46
C ALA A 7 2.81 -3.02 10.09
N ARG A 8 3.58 -3.34 9.03
CA ARG A 8 4.65 -2.47 8.52
C ARG A 8 4.12 -1.11 8.05
N PHE A 9 3.04 -1.11 7.26
CA PHE A 9 2.40 0.10 6.75
C PHE A 9 2.00 1.05 7.89
N LYS A 10 1.34 0.51 8.92
CA LYS A 10 0.92 1.26 10.11
C LYS A 10 2.12 1.78 10.92
N TRP A 11 3.12 0.94 11.12
CA TRP A 11 4.30 1.30 11.89
C TRP A 11 5.10 2.42 11.22
N GLU A 12 5.38 2.29 9.93
CA GLU A 12 6.17 3.29 9.18
C GLU A 12 5.42 4.60 8.94
N GLY A 13 4.08 4.59 8.98
CA GLY A 13 3.25 5.78 8.79
C GLY A 13 2.75 6.39 10.09
N ARG A 14 3.10 5.79 11.24
CA ARG A 14 2.51 6.08 12.54
C ARG A 14 2.45 7.56 12.84
N ASP A 15 3.57 8.27 12.70
CA ASP A 15 3.65 9.68 13.10
C ASP A 15 2.81 10.54 12.14
N GLN A 16 2.90 10.32 10.83
CA GLN A 16 2.08 11.02 9.83
C GLN A 16 0.58 10.77 10.01
N PHE A 17 0.18 9.57 10.45
CA PHE A 17 -1.23 9.26 10.75
C PHE A 17 -1.72 9.97 12.00
N LEU A 18 -0.87 10.12 13.01
CA LEU A 18 -1.20 10.82 14.26
C LEU A 18 -1.19 12.34 14.11
N GLU A 19 -0.44 12.86 13.15
CA GLU A 19 -0.37 14.30 12.84
C GLU A 19 -1.57 14.83 12.05
N ALA A 20 -2.29 13.95 11.34
CA ALA A 20 -3.47 14.32 10.57
C ALA A 20 -4.58 14.90 11.46
N LYS A 21 -5.08 16.09 11.11
CA LYS A 21 -6.05 16.86 11.90
C LYS A 21 -7.50 16.58 11.50
N SER A 22 -7.70 15.81 10.43
CA SER A 22 -9.02 15.44 9.92
C SER A 22 -8.99 14.08 9.22
N LEU A 23 -10.17 13.48 9.04
CA LEU A 23 -10.31 12.24 8.26
C LEU A 23 -9.91 12.42 6.80
N GLU A 24 -10.14 13.61 6.23
CA GLU A 24 -9.73 13.92 4.86
C GLU A 24 -8.20 13.96 4.72
N GLU A 25 -7.53 14.59 5.68
CA GLU A 25 -6.07 14.64 5.73
C GLU A 25 -5.48 13.24 5.93
N LEU A 26 -6.05 12.46 6.86
CA LEU A 26 -5.64 11.07 7.08
C LEU A 26 -5.80 10.22 5.82
N ARG A 27 -6.91 10.39 5.09
CA ARG A 27 -7.13 9.70 3.81
C ARG A 27 -6.03 10.07 2.79
N GLY A 28 -5.69 11.35 2.67
CA GLY A 28 -4.61 11.81 1.79
C GLY A 28 -3.24 11.21 2.15
N VAL A 29 -2.90 11.17 3.44
CA VAL A 29 -1.66 10.54 3.93
C VAL A 29 -1.63 9.04 3.60
N VAL A 30 -2.74 8.33 3.84
CA VAL A 30 -2.86 6.90 3.50
C VAL A 30 -2.69 6.67 2.00
N GLU A 31 -3.33 7.48 1.15
CA GLU A 31 -3.23 7.38 -0.31
C GLU A 31 -1.81 7.63 -0.83
N GLU A 32 -1.11 8.65 -0.32
CA GLU A 32 0.29 8.92 -0.67
C GLU A 32 1.21 7.76 -0.28
N ARG A 33 1.05 7.24 0.94
CA ARG A 33 1.84 6.09 1.39
C ARG A 33 1.54 4.84 0.57
N LEU A 34 0.28 4.57 0.23
CA LEU A 34 -0.05 3.45 -0.66
C LEU A 34 0.58 3.61 -2.05
N ARG A 35 0.62 4.83 -2.61
CA ARG A 35 1.30 5.10 -3.90
C ARG A 35 2.79 4.75 -3.85
N TYR A 36 3.48 5.07 -2.75
CA TYR A 36 4.87 4.66 -2.53
C TYR A 36 5.04 3.14 -2.57
N TYR A 37 4.16 2.38 -1.90
CA TYR A 37 4.22 0.91 -1.92
C TYR A 37 3.83 0.31 -3.28
N HIS A 38 2.87 0.91 -3.98
CA HIS A 38 2.37 0.42 -5.26
C HIS A 38 3.30 0.73 -6.46
N GLY A 39 4.28 1.64 -6.30
CA GLY A 39 5.20 2.01 -7.39
C GLY A 39 4.64 3.01 -8.40
N HIS A 40 3.52 3.66 -8.11
CA HIS A 40 2.93 4.68 -8.98
C HIS A 40 3.44 6.10 -8.68
N GLY A 41 4.72 6.25 -8.33
CA GLY A 41 5.35 7.56 -8.21
C GLY A 41 6.04 7.95 -9.52
N ARG A 42 5.45 8.87 -10.31
CA ARG A 42 5.95 9.65 -11.49
C ARG A 42 6.88 8.99 -12.54
N SER A 43 7.37 7.76 -12.36
CA SER A 43 8.39 7.12 -13.17
C SER A 43 7.99 5.67 -13.45
N PRO A 44 7.86 5.27 -14.72
CA PRO A 44 7.60 3.88 -15.09
C PRO A 44 8.79 2.94 -14.79
N TYR A 45 9.91 3.47 -14.28
CA TYR A 45 11.13 2.73 -13.99
C TYR A 45 11.40 2.52 -12.49
N LEU A 46 10.60 3.13 -11.61
CA LEU A 46 10.65 2.88 -10.17
C LEU A 46 9.56 1.87 -9.80
N GLY A 47 9.92 0.58 -9.84
CA GLY A 47 9.03 -0.49 -9.40
C GLY A 47 8.57 -0.28 -7.95
N GLY A 48 7.35 -0.72 -7.62
CA GLY A 48 6.81 -0.62 -6.27
C GLY A 48 7.63 -1.39 -5.24
N ARG A 49 7.38 -1.11 -3.96
CA ARG A 49 8.14 -1.74 -2.87
C ARG A 49 7.73 -3.20 -2.68
N LEU A 50 8.65 -4.11 -3.01
CA LEU A 50 8.46 -5.54 -2.78
C LEU A 50 8.43 -5.86 -1.29
N HIS A 51 7.53 -6.76 -0.90
CA HIS A 51 7.36 -7.15 0.50
C HIS A 51 7.57 -8.66 0.67
N SER A 52 8.49 -9.06 1.54
CA SER A 52 8.79 -10.48 1.79
C SER A 52 7.57 -11.26 2.28
N GLY A 53 6.73 -10.64 3.13
CA GLY A 53 5.45 -11.20 3.58
C GLY A 53 4.38 -11.34 2.49
N LEU A 54 4.63 -10.83 1.28
CA LEU A 54 3.78 -10.97 0.09
C LEU A 54 4.44 -11.83 -1.01
N GLY A 55 5.53 -12.54 -0.68
CA GLY A 55 6.29 -13.33 -1.65
C GLY A 55 7.11 -12.47 -2.61
N TYR A 56 7.66 -11.35 -2.12
CA TYR A 56 8.41 -10.38 -2.93
C TYR A 56 7.58 -9.77 -4.06
N ARG A 57 6.30 -9.53 -3.80
CA ARG A 57 5.36 -8.77 -4.64
C ARG A 57 5.00 -7.46 -3.96
N THR A 58 4.52 -6.52 -4.75
CA THR A 58 3.91 -5.28 -4.26
C THR A 58 2.49 -5.55 -3.72
N PRO A 59 1.98 -4.72 -2.79
CA PRO A 59 0.59 -4.83 -2.37
C PRO A 59 -0.40 -4.69 -3.54
N LYS A 60 -0.07 -3.88 -4.56
CA LYS A 60 -0.92 -3.70 -5.74
C LYS A 60 -1.08 -4.98 -6.53
N GLU A 61 0.03 -5.69 -6.83
CA GLU A 61 -0.03 -6.96 -7.57
C GLU A 61 -0.88 -8.00 -6.85
N VAL A 62 -0.75 -8.10 -5.52
CA VAL A 62 -1.56 -9.02 -4.71
C VAL A 62 -3.04 -8.63 -4.73
N MET A 63 -3.35 -7.34 -4.62
CA MET A 63 -4.75 -6.86 -4.66
C MET A 63 -5.37 -7.04 -6.04
N ASP A 64 -4.64 -6.74 -7.11
CA ASP A 64 -5.11 -6.92 -8.49
C ASP A 64 -5.40 -8.40 -8.77
N GLU A 65 -4.53 -9.32 -8.33
CA GLU A 65 -4.76 -10.77 -8.44
C GLU A 65 -6.06 -11.19 -7.73
N VAL A 66 -6.26 -10.76 -6.49
CA VAL A 66 -7.48 -11.08 -5.73
C VAL A 66 -8.72 -10.52 -6.43
N LEU A 67 -8.70 -9.26 -6.86
CA LEU A 67 -9.84 -8.61 -7.52
C LEU A 67 -10.16 -9.24 -8.88
N LEU A 68 -9.15 -9.65 -9.64
CA LEU A 68 -9.33 -10.38 -10.89
C LEU A 68 -9.93 -11.78 -10.65
N HIS A 69 -9.56 -12.44 -9.56
CA HIS A 69 -10.11 -13.75 -9.18
C HIS A 69 -11.52 -13.67 -8.56
N GLN A 70 -11.94 -12.51 -8.06
CA GLN A 70 -13.31 -12.30 -7.58
C GLN A 70 -14.32 -11.95 -8.70
N ASN A 71 -13.85 -11.58 -9.90
CA ASN A 71 -14.69 -11.25 -11.06
C ASN A 71 -14.93 -12.44 -12.01
N LEU A 72 -14.78 -13.69 -11.53
CA LEU A 72 -15.06 -14.93 -12.26
C LEU A 72 -16.30 -15.68 -11.71
N VAL A 73 -17.31 -14.96 -11.23
CA VAL A 73 -18.65 -15.50 -10.90
C VAL A 73 -19.72 -14.72 -11.65
#